data_AF-A0A1B6K910-F1
#
_entry.id   AF-A0A1B6K910-F1
#
_cell.length_a   1.000
_cell.length_b   1.000
_cell.length_c   1.000
_cell.angle_alpha   90.00
_cell.angle_beta   90.00
_cell.angle_gamma   90.00
#
_symmetry.space_group_name_H-M   'P 1'
#
loop_
_entity.id
_entity.type
_entity.pdbx_description
1 polymer ?
#
loop_
_entity_poly.entity_id
_entity_poly.type
_entity_poly.pdbx_seq_one_letter_code
_entity_poly.pdbx_strand_id
1 'polypeptide(L)'
;MTSQMTSQNVRQQLLILATSGGSHKDQAEKYRAILDSILTSAGNDIIEALKVFIEAIVNENVSLVISRQILTDISTQLVVLPDNISKAVSHYTLDKVQPRVISFEEQVASIRQHLASIYER
;
A
#
# COMPACT_ATOMS: atom_id res chain seq x y z
N MET A 1 19.75 -4.19 -18.40
CA MET A 1 19.42 -4.92 -17.15
C MET A 1 18.55 -4.00 -16.31
N THR A 2 17.23 -4.02 -16.50
CA THR A 2 16.30 -3.29 -15.64
C THR A 2 16.22 -4.06 -14.33
N SER A 3 16.74 -3.50 -13.23
CA SER A 3 16.56 -4.11 -11.90
C SER A 3 15.08 -4.11 -11.57
N GLN A 4 14.45 -5.28 -11.58
CA GLN A 4 13.08 -5.43 -11.11
C GLN A 4 13.05 -5.19 -9.60
N MET A 5 12.10 -4.38 -9.13
CA MET A 5 11.92 -4.17 -7.71
C MET A 5 11.24 -5.39 -7.12
N THR A 6 11.93 -6.11 -6.25
CA THR A 6 11.37 -7.28 -5.56
C THR A 6 10.75 -6.88 -4.23
N SER A 7 9.80 -7.67 -3.75
CA SER A 7 9.22 -7.59 -2.41
C SER A 7 10.28 -7.56 -1.30
N GLN A 8 11.42 -8.23 -1.48
CA GLN A 8 12.54 -8.16 -0.54
C GLN A 8 13.20 -6.78 -0.51
N ASN A 9 13.42 -6.15 -1.68
CA ASN A 9 13.95 -4.78 -1.74
C ASN A 9 12.99 -3.79 -1.08
N VAL A 10 11.68 -3.95 -1.32
CA VAL A 10 10.63 -3.14 -0.69
C VAL A 10 10.68 -3.29 0.83
N ARG A 11 10.72 -4.52 1.36
CA ARG A 11 10.85 -4.76 2.82
C ARG A 11 12.04 -4.00 3.40
N GLN A 12 13.19 -4.08 2.75
CA GLN A 12 14.41 -3.46 3.25
C GLN A 12 14.32 -1.92 3.25
N GLN A 13 13.75 -1.32 2.20
CA GLN A 13 13.54 0.13 2.16
C GLN A 13 12.56 0.59 3.24
N LEU A 14 11.49 -0.16 3.48
CA LEU A 14 10.49 0.16 4.51
C LEU A 14 11.06 0.06 5.93
N LEU A 15 11.93 -0.92 6.20
CA LEU A 15 12.62 -1.05 7.48
C LEU A 15 13.55 0.14 7.75
N ILE A 16 14.31 0.57 6.73
CA ILE A 16 15.14 1.77 6.82
C ILE A 16 14.25 2.98 7.07
N LEU A 17 13.13 3.08 6.35
CA LEU A 17 12.22 4.21 6.48
C LEU A 17 11.59 4.32 7.88
N ALA A 18 11.16 3.20 8.45
CA ALA A 18 10.55 3.14 9.77
C ALA A 18 11.50 3.62 10.88
N THR A 19 12.82 3.48 10.69
CA THR A 19 13.84 3.97 11.62
C THR A 19 14.38 5.35 11.26
N SER A 20 14.12 5.83 10.05
CA SER A 20 14.60 7.12 9.60
C SER A 20 13.76 8.26 10.20
N GLY A 21 14.41 9.05 11.06
CA GLY A 21 13.83 10.27 11.63
C GLY A 21 13.53 11.32 10.56
N GLY A 22 12.54 12.17 10.80
CA GLY A 22 12.12 13.20 9.87
C GLY A 22 10.73 13.75 10.19
N SER A 23 10.24 14.69 9.38
CA SER A 23 8.86 15.16 9.49
C SER A 23 7.89 14.13 8.90
N HIS A 24 6.64 14.10 9.39
CA HIS A 24 5.61 13.20 8.84
C HIS A 24 5.38 13.42 7.33
N LYS A 25 5.56 14.65 6.85
CA LYS A 25 5.44 14.99 5.43
C LYS A 25 6.54 14.29 4.60
N ASP A 26 7.80 14.41 5.03
CA ASP A 26 8.93 13.77 4.35
C ASP A 26 8.79 12.25 4.33
N GLN A 27 8.38 11.64 5.45
CA GLN A 27 8.14 10.20 5.51
C GLN A 27 7.02 9.76 4.54
N ALA A 28 5.91 10.50 4.48
CA ALA A 28 4.82 10.21 3.53
C ALA A 28 5.27 10.32 2.07
N GLU A 29 6.07 11.33 1.72
CA GLU A 29 6.63 11.48 0.37
C GLU A 29 7.53 10.30 0.00
N LYS A 30 8.36 9.82 0.93
CA LYS A 30 9.19 8.63 0.71
C LYS A 30 8.37 7.35 0.55
N TYR A 31 7.32 7.14 1.36
CA TYR A 31 6.39 6.02 1.16
C TYR A 31 5.74 6.06 -0.22
N ARG A 32 5.31 7.24 -0.68
CA ARG A 32 4.76 7.42 -2.04
C ARG A 32 5.78 7.08 -3.12
N ALA A 33 7.03 7.51 -2.97
CA ALA A 33 8.09 7.19 -3.92
C ALA A 33 8.33 5.67 -4.01
N ILE A 34 8.27 4.95 -2.87
CA ILE A 34 8.36 3.49 -2.86
C ILE A 34 7.15 2.87 -3.57
N LEU A 35 5.93 3.36 -3.31
CA LEU A 35 4.71 2.88 -3.97
C LEU A 35 4.81 3.05 -5.49
N ASP A 36 5.20 4.23 -5.97
CA ASP A 36 5.38 4.51 -7.40
C ASP A 36 6.44 3.58 -8.03
N SER A 37 7.54 3.35 -7.31
CA SER A 37 8.59 2.43 -7.75
C SER A 37 8.08 0.99 -7.88
N ILE A 38 7.23 0.52 -6.95
CA ILE A 38 6.58 -0.80 -7.02
C ILE A 38 5.69 -0.89 -8.26
N LEU A 39 4.83 0.11 -8.47
CA LEU A 39 3.89 0.13 -9.60
C LEU A 39 4.62 0.13 -10.95
N THR A 40 5.78 0.79 -11.03
CA THR A 40 6.57 0.90 -12.27
C THR A 40 7.51 -0.29 -12.51
N SER A 41 8.04 -0.91 -11.46
CA SER A 41 9.22 -1.80 -11.57
C SER A 41 8.99 -3.24 -11.10
N ALA A 42 7.90 -3.53 -10.39
CA ALA A 42 7.71 -4.86 -9.79
C ALA A 42 7.22 -5.92 -10.78
N GLY A 43 6.59 -5.54 -11.90
CA GLY A 43 6.16 -6.46 -12.95
C GLY A 43 5.31 -7.62 -12.40
N ASN A 44 5.85 -8.85 -12.41
CA ASN A 44 5.17 -10.04 -11.88
C ASN A 44 5.15 -10.12 -10.34
N ASP A 45 6.06 -9.44 -9.65
CA ASP A 45 6.15 -9.44 -8.18
C ASP A 45 5.28 -8.35 -7.54
N ILE A 46 4.56 -7.56 -8.35
CA ILE A 46 3.79 -6.39 -7.89
C ILE A 46 2.81 -6.70 -6.77
N ILE A 47 2.14 -7.86 -6.81
CA ILE A 47 1.19 -8.27 -5.77
C ILE A 47 1.93 -8.47 -4.44
N GLU A 48 3.02 -9.21 -4.44
CA GLU A 48 3.79 -9.49 -3.22
C GLU A 48 4.47 -8.22 -2.68
N ALA A 49 4.99 -7.38 -3.57
CA ALA A 49 5.56 -6.08 -3.22
C ALA A 49 4.52 -5.14 -2.58
N LEU A 50 3.31 -5.06 -3.13
CA LEU A 50 2.21 -4.27 -2.57
C LEU A 50 1.74 -4.81 -1.21
N LYS A 51 1.64 -6.13 -1.06
CA LYS A 51 1.30 -6.76 0.23
C LYS A 51 2.30 -6.39 1.33
N VAL A 52 3.60 -6.50 1.02
CA VAL A 52 4.67 -6.07 1.92
C VAL A 52 4.53 -4.60 2.30
N PHE A 53 4.25 -3.76 1.32
CA PHE A 53 4.08 -2.33 1.53
C PHE A 53 2.89 -2.03 2.46
N ILE A 54 1.77 -2.72 2.26
CA ILE A 54 0.59 -2.62 3.12
C ILE A 54 0.92 -3.02 4.57
N GLU A 55 1.65 -4.12 4.77
CA GLU A 55 2.03 -4.57 6.12
C GLU A 55 2.89 -3.53 6.87
N ALA A 56 3.75 -2.81 6.15
CA ALA A 56 4.55 -1.77 6.77
C ALA A 56 3.70 -0.55 7.17
N ILE A 57 2.78 -0.09 6.32
CA ILE A 57 2.01 1.13 6.60
C ILE A 57 0.93 0.94 7.66
N VAL A 58 0.36 -0.27 7.78
CA VAL A 58 -0.66 -0.58 8.80
C VAL A 58 -0.05 -0.89 10.16
N ASN A 59 1.28 -1.05 10.21
CA ASN A 59 2.04 -1.28 11.42
C ASN A 59 1.81 -0.15 12.44
N GLU A 60 1.68 -0.52 13.71
CA GLU A 60 1.41 0.42 14.79
C GLU A 60 2.55 1.40 15.04
N ASN A 61 3.77 1.05 14.62
CA ASN A 61 4.94 1.93 14.68
C ASN A 61 4.86 3.10 13.68
N VAL A 62 3.97 3.03 12.68
CA VAL A 62 3.77 4.10 11.69
C VAL A 62 2.65 5.03 12.15
N SER A 63 2.90 6.34 12.11
CA SER A 63 1.93 7.37 12.47
C SER A 63 0.65 7.23 11.65
N LEU A 64 -0.50 7.26 12.33
CA LEU A 64 -1.84 7.17 11.72
C LEU A 64 -2.05 8.15 10.56
N VAL A 65 -1.54 9.37 10.68
CA VAL A 65 -1.64 10.40 9.65
C VAL A 65 -0.97 9.97 8.34
N ILE A 66 0.22 9.35 8.45
CA ILE A 66 0.96 8.83 7.30
C ILE A 66 0.21 7.64 6.73
N SER A 67 -0.15 6.67 7.57
CA SER A 67 -0.86 5.46 7.13
C SER A 67 -2.16 5.78 6.38
N ARG A 68 -2.97 6.72 6.88
CA ARG A 68 -4.20 7.17 6.20
C ARG A 68 -3.90 7.79 4.84
N GLN A 69 -2.94 8.71 4.79
CA GLN A 69 -2.57 9.37 3.54
C GLN A 69 -2.17 8.35 2.48
N ILE A 70 -1.29 7.42 2.84
CA ILE A 70 -0.78 6.39 1.93
C ILE A 70 -1.85 5.38 1.53
N LEU A 71 -2.72 4.95 2.46
CA LEU A 71 -3.85 4.07 2.13
C LEU A 71 -4.83 4.73 1.15
N THR A 72 -5.08 6.03 1.27
CA THR A 72 -5.90 6.78 0.30
C THR A 72 -5.23 6.82 -1.09
N ASP A 73 -3.92 7.03 -1.15
CA ASP A 73 -3.15 6.95 -2.40
C ASP A 73 -3.24 5.54 -3.01
N ILE A 74 -3.08 4.49 -2.21
CA ILE A 74 -3.24 3.09 -2.67
C ILE A 74 -4.64 2.86 -3.23
N SER A 75 -5.70 3.31 -2.53
CA SER A 75 -7.08 3.14 -3.01
C SER A 75 -7.26 3.74 -4.41
N THR A 76 -6.71 4.94 -4.64
CA THR A 76 -6.73 5.59 -5.96
C THR A 76 -5.98 4.77 -7.01
N GLN A 77 -4.80 4.24 -6.67
CA GLN A 77 -4.00 3.43 -7.60
C GLN A 77 -4.62 2.06 -7.90
N LEU A 78 -5.36 1.47 -6.95
CA LEU A 78 -6.09 0.23 -7.17
C LEU A 78 -7.15 0.34 -8.27
N VAL A 79 -7.70 1.54 -8.50
CA VAL A 79 -8.69 1.78 -9.57
C VAL A 79 -8.08 1.69 -10.97
N VAL A 80 -6.82 2.08 -11.14
CA VAL A 80 -6.13 2.05 -12.43
C VAL A 80 -5.41 0.73 -12.70
N LEU A 81 -5.19 -0.08 -11.65
CA LEU A 81 -4.53 -1.37 -11.76
C LEU A 81 -5.45 -2.44 -12.35
N PRO A 82 -4.89 -3.47 -13.01
CA PRO A 82 -5.63 -4.62 -13.50
C PRO A 82 -6.48 -5.29 -12.41
N ASP A 83 -7.70 -5.72 -12.75
CA ASP A 83 -8.70 -6.24 -11.80
C ASP A 83 -8.16 -7.42 -10.97
N ASN A 84 -7.30 -8.27 -11.54
CA ASN A 84 -6.68 -9.41 -10.84
C ASN A 84 -5.74 -8.95 -9.72
N ILE A 85 -4.91 -7.92 -9.98
CA ILE A 85 -3.99 -7.35 -8.99
C ILE A 85 -4.80 -6.58 -7.96
N SER A 86 -5.71 -5.72 -8.44
CA SER A 86 -6.52 -4.85 -7.60
C SER A 86 -7.37 -5.65 -6.60
N LYS A 87 -8.02 -6.73 -7.05
CA LYS A 87 -8.77 -7.65 -6.18
C LYS A 87 -7.88 -8.30 -5.12
N ALA A 88 -6.73 -8.86 -5.51
CA ALA A 88 -5.83 -9.55 -4.59
C ALA A 88 -5.29 -8.61 -3.51
N VAL A 89 -4.87 -7.40 -3.90
CA VAL A 89 -4.34 -6.39 -2.99
C VAL A 89 -5.44 -5.81 -2.10
N SER A 90 -6.64 -5.54 -2.64
CA SER A 90 -7.78 -5.03 -1.87
C SER A 90 -8.18 -5.98 -0.74
N HIS A 91 -8.33 -7.28 -1.03
CA HIS A 91 -8.64 -8.29 0.00
C HIS A 91 -7.56 -8.32 1.09
N TYR A 92 -6.30 -8.29 0.69
CA TYR A 92 -5.19 -8.29 1.64
C TYR A 92 -5.16 -7.03 2.52
N THR A 93 -5.40 -5.85 1.93
CA THR A 93 -5.51 -4.60 2.68
C THR A 93 -6.62 -4.68 3.71
N LEU A 94 -7.81 -5.14 3.33
CA LEU A 94 -8.96 -5.26 4.22
C LEU A 94 -8.69 -6.20 5.41
N ASP A 95 -8.01 -7.31 5.18
CA ASP A 95 -7.59 -8.23 6.25
C ASP A 95 -6.61 -7.56 7.22
N LYS A 96 -5.59 -6.87 6.69
CA LYS A 96 -4.54 -6.25 7.50
C LYS A 96 -4.98 -5.01 8.26
N VAL A 97 -5.92 -4.23 7.72
CA VAL A 97 -6.48 -3.06 8.42
C VAL A 97 -7.57 -3.44 9.42
N GLN A 98 -8.11 -4.66 9.37
CA GLN A 98 -9.21 -5.12 10.23
C GLN A 98 -9.00 -4.86 11.73
N PRO A 99 -7.81 -5.11 12.34
CA PRO A 99 -7.57 -4.82 13.75
C PRO A 99 -7.70 -3.34 14.12
N ARG A 100 -7.52 -2.45 13.13
CA ARG A 100 -7.58 -0.99 13.26
C ARG A 100 -8.67 -0.39 12.38
N VAL A 101 -9.73 -1.15 12.08
CA VAL A 101 -10.76 -0.76 11.10
C VAL A 101 -11.40 0.59 11.43
N ILE A 102 -11.63 0.88 12.71
CA ILE A 102 -12.18 2.17 13.19
C ILE A 102 -11.24 3.34 12.86
N SER A 103 -9.93 3.09 12.86
CA SER A 103 -8.94 4.12 12.51
C SER A 103 -8.84 4.38 11.01
N PHE A 104 -9.33 3.46 10.16
CA PHE A 104 -9.21 3.51 8.70
C PHE A 104 -10.56 3.37 7.99
N GLU A 105 -11.64 3.77 8.65
CA GLU A 105 -13.02 3.49 8.21
C GLU A 105 -13.30 4.02 6.80
N GLU A 106 -12.84 5.24 6.49
CA GLU A 106 -12.95 5.86 5.17
C GLU A 106 -12.19 5.08 4.09
N GLN A 107 -10.94 4.69 4.36
CA GLN A 107 -10.11 3.92 3.43
C GLN A 107 -10.70 2.53 3.19
N VAL A 108 -11.23 1.89 4.24
CA VAL A 108 -11.91 0.60 4.15
C VAL A 108 -13.17 0.69 3.31
N ALA A 109 -13.99 1.72 3.50
CA ALA A 109 -15.18 1.96 2.70
C ALA A 109 -14.82 2.15 1.21
N SER A 110 -13.81 2.97 0.92
CA SER A 110 -13.33 3.22 -0.44
C SER A 110 -12.85 1.94 -1.13
N ILE A 111 -12.03 1.13 -0.46
CA ILE A 111 -11.53 -0.14 -1.02
C ILE A 111 -12.67 -1.15 -1.24
N ARG A 112 -13.63 -1.24 -0.30
CA ARG A 112 -14.79 -2.13 -0.46
C ARG A 112 -15.68 -1.71 -1.63
N GLN A 113 -15.90 -0.42 -1.81
CA GLN A 113 -16.68 0.11 -2.93
C GLN A 113 -16.01 -0.20 -4.27
N HIS A 114 -14.68 0.00 -4.34
CA HIS A 114 -13.92 -0.38 -5.54
C HIS A 114 -14.01 -1.88 -5.82
N LEU A 115 -13.81 -2.71 -4.78
CA LEU A 115 -13.90 -4.15 -4.90
C LEU A 115 -15.29 -4.62 -5.38
N ALA A 116 -16.37 -4.00 -4.88
CA ALA A 116 -17.73 -4.25 -5.37
C ALA A 116 -17.86 -3.92 -6.86
N SER A 117 -17.35 -2.75 -7.30
CA SER A 117 -17.34 -2.36 -8.71
C SER A 117 -16.60 -3.35 -9.60
N ILE A 118 -15.50 -3.97 -9.13
CA ILE A 118 -14.80 -5.04 -9.86
C ILE A 118 -15.69 -6.28 -10.00
N TYR A 119 -16.45 -6.66 -8.97
CA TYR A 119 -17.33 -7.84 -9.02
C TYR A 119 -18.60 -7.63 -9.86
N GLU A 120 -19.02 -6.39 -10.06
CA GLU A 120 -20.18 -6.03 -10.88
C GLU A 120 -19.88 -5.96 -12.40
N ARG A 121 -18.60 -5.97 -12.78
CA ARG A 121 -18.14 -5.97 -14.18
C ARG A 121 -17.99 -7.38 -14.73
#